data_AF-A0A370P7K8-F1
#
_entry.id   AF-A0A370P7K8-F1
#
_cell.length_a   1.000
_cell.length_b   1.000
_cell.length_c   1.000
_cell.angle_alpha   90.00
_cell.angle_beta   90.00
_cell.angle_gamma   90.00
#
_symmetry.space_group_name_H-M   'P 1'
#
loop_
_entity.id
_entity.type
_entity.pdbx_description
1 polymer ?
#
loop_
_entity_poly.entity_id
_entity_poly.type
_entity_poly.pdbx_seq_one_letter_code
_entity_poly.pdbx_strand_id
1 'polypeptide(L)'
;MASPTAPASLWSRKRDLIYFSFFAIHVPIIFLVDAAPILPTALQSNLSHTLRQFYIDTYHDKFFEEPPAPWFYFFILMELFYHVPVSVWALGGLKRDDPLVPVHLLIFGLQAFLTSTVCLVEVWSWADRTVAQKQNISMLYGPYVALGAFMALDMFFRLRTRLLVKSKKE
;
A
#
# COMPACT_ATOMS: atom_id res chain seq x y z
N MET A 1 -33.75 -2.58 22.95
CA MET A 1 -32.39 -2.49 22.38
C MET A 1 -32.52 -2.72 20.88
N ALA A 2 -32.17 -1.75 20.04
CA ALA A 2 -32.21 -1.97 18.59
C ALA A 2 -31.17 -3.03 18.23
N SER A 3 -31.57 -4.10 17.56
CA SER A 3 -30.66 -5.10 17.03
C SER A 3 -29.59 -4.41 16.17
N PRO A 4 -28.30 -4.77 16.29
CA PRO A 4 -27.29 -4.21 15.41
C PRO A 4 -27.69 -4.56 13.98
N THR A 5 -28.00 -3.54 13.17
CA THR A 5 -28.27 -3.68 11.75
C THR A 5 -27.08 -4.39 11.12
N ALA A 6 -27.34 -5.44 10.33
CA ALA A 6 -26.28 -6.17 9.65
C ALA A 6 -25.39 -5.20 8.84
N PRO A 7 -24.06 -5.36 8.87
CA PRO A 7 -23.15 -4.46 8.16
C PRO A 7 -23.48 -4.45 6.67
N ALA A 8 -23.37 -3.28 6.05
CA ALA A 8 -23.62 -3.15 4.62
C ALA A 8 -22.63 -4.02 3.83
N SER A 9 -23.15 -4.75 2.84
CA SER A 9 -22.35 -5.59 1.95
C SER A 9 -21.16 -4.81 1.37
N LEU A 10 -20.00 -5.45 1.28
CA LEU A 10 -18.81 -4.83 0.68
C LEU A 10 -19.08 -4.35 -0.76
N TRP A 11 -19.92 -5.08 -1.50
CA TRP A 11 -20.30 -4.75 -2.88
C TRP A 11 -21.07 -3.43 -3.01
N SER A 12 -21.76 -2.97 -1.96
CA SER A 12 -22.41 -1.65 -1.97
C SER A 12 -21.48 -0.52 -1.54
N ARG A 13 -20.40 -0.82 -0.82
CA ARG A 13 -19.38 0.13 -0.35
C ARG A 13 -18.24 0.24 -1.37
N LYS A 14 -18.48 0.95 -2.47
CA LYS A 14 -17.54 1.05 -3.63
C LYS A 14 -16.10 1.42 -3.25
N ARG A 15 -15.89 2.38 -2.34
CA ARG A 15 -14.53 2.77 -1.88
C ARG A 15 -13.85 1.64 -1.11
N ASP A 16 -14.59 0.97 -0.23
CA ASP A 16 -14.08 -0.14 0.57
C ASP A 16 -13.78 -1.36 -0.30
N LEU A 17 -14.55 -1.57 -1.38
CA LEU A 17 -14.26 -2.59 -2.39
C LEU A 17 -12.94 -2.31 -3.13
N ILE A 18 -12.66 -1.04 -3.47
CA ILE A 18 -11.37 -0.66 -4.09
C ILE A 18 -10.22 -0.97 -3.13
N TYR A 19 -10.33 -0.57 -1.85
CA TYR A 19 -9.29 -0.86 -0.86
C TYR A 19 -9.11 -2.36 -0.63
N PHE A 20 -10.22 -3.12 -0.58
CA PHE A 20 -10.17 -4.57 -0.43
C PHE A 20 -9.43 -5.22 -1.60
N SER A 21 -9.77 -4.87 -2.84
CA SER A 21 -9.11 -5.39 -4.04
C SER A 21 -7.63 -5.02 -4.07
N PHE A 22 -7.29 -3.79 -3.69
CA PHE A 22 -5.91 -3.35 -3.56
C PHE A 22 -5.14 -4.25 -2.57
N PHE A 23 -5.62 -4.43 -1.34
CA PHE A 23 -4.93 -5.26 -0.35
C PHE A 23 -4.83 -6.72 -0.77
N ALA A 24 -5.85 -7.26 -1.44
CA ALA A 24 -5.87 -8.66 -1.90
C ALA A 24 -4.79 -8.93 -2.96
N ILE A 25 -4.50 -7.94 -3.81
CA ILE A 25 -3.47 -8.02 -4.86
C ILE A 25 -2.10 -7.66 -4.29
N HIS A 26 -2.04 -6.63 -3.44
CA HIS A 26 -0.78 -6.06 -2.97
C HIS A 26 -0.04 -6.98 -1.99
N VAL A 27 -0.76 -7.71 -1.12
CA VAL A 27 -0.12 -8.63 -0.16
C VAL A 27 0.76 -9.68 -0.88
N PRO A 28 0.27 -10.43 -1.89
CA PRO A 28 1.13 -11.30 -2.69
C PRO A 28 2.30 -10.58 -3.37
N ILE A 29 2.08 -9.37 -3.91
CA ILE A 29 3.12 -8.60 -4.61
C ILE A 29 4.27 -8.25 -3.67
N ILE A 30 3.99 -7.83 -2.43
CA ILE A 30 5.03 -7.52 -1.44
C ILE A 30 5.97 -8.72 -1.27
N PHE A 31 5.45 -9.94 -1.14
CA PHE A 31 6.29 -11.12 -0.97
C PHE A 31 7.02 -11.55 -2.24
N LEU A 32 6.40 -11.38 -3.40
CA LEU A 32 6.96 -11.84 -4.68
C LEU A 32 7.96 -10.86 -5.29
N VAL A 33 7.82 -9.55 -5.03
CA VAL A 33 8.58 -8.49 -5.69
C VAL A 33 9.30 -7.62 -4.66
N ASP A 34 8.55 -6.94 -3.78
CA ASP A 34 9.08 -5.84 -2.97
C ASP A 34 10.06 -6.32 -1.88
N ALA A 35 9.62 -7.27 -1.05
CA ALA A 35 10.38 -7.83 0.06
C ALA A 35 11.31 -8.99 -0.35
N ALA A 36 11.15 -9.52 -1.56
CA ALA A 36 11.95 -10.63 -2.06
C ALA A 36 13.48 -10.45 -1.91
N PRO A 37 14.09 -9.26 -2.08
CA PRO A 37 15.54 -9.07 -1.86
C PRO A 37 15.99 -9.35 -0.43
N ILE A 38 15.09 -9.24 0.56
CA ILE A 38 15.42 -9.36 1.98
C ILE A 38 14.86 -10.64 2.61
N LEU A 39 14.01 -11.38 1.88
CA LEU A 39 13.48 -12.65 2.32
C LEU A 39 14.58 -13.73 2.29
N PRO A 40 14.60 -14.66 3.27
CA PRO A 40 15.43 -15.86 3.20
C PRO A 40 15.24 -16.60 1.87
N THR A 41 16.31 -17.18 1.32
CA THR A 41 16.27 -17.89 0.04
C THR A 41 15.21 -18.99 -0.01
N ALA A 42 14.90 -19.63 1.13
CA ALA A 42 13.83 -20.63 1.24
C ALA A 42 12.42 -20.09 0.93
N LEU A 43 12.20 -18.78 1.02
CA LEU A 43 10.94 -18.10 0.68
C LEU A 43 10.96 -17.47 -0.71
N GLN A 44 12.11 -17.47 -1.39
CA GLN A 44 12.23 -16.97 -2.76
C GLN A 44 11.85 -18.09 -3.74
N SER A 45 10.73 -17.92 -4.42
CA SER A 45 10.24 -18.86 -5.42
C SER A 45 10.79 -18.53 -6.81
N ASN A 46 10.78 -19.52 -7.72
CA ASN A 46 11.08 -19.27 -9.14
C ASN A 46 10.16 -18.18 -9.73
N LEU A 47 8.89 -18.14 -9.31
CA LEU A 47 7.95 -17.09 -9.71
C LEU A 47 8.43 -15.71 -9.27
N SER A 48 8.90 -15.57 -8.03
CA SER A 48 9.48 -14.31 -7.53
C SER A 48 10.68 -13.88 -8.37
N HIS A 49 11.61 -14.78 -8.67
CA HIS A 49 12.76 -14.48 -9.53
C HIS A 49 12.34 -14.04 -10.94
N THR A 50 11.40 -14.75 -11.57
CA THR A 50 10.90 -14.39 -12.91
C THR A 50 10.20 -13.03 -12.91
N LEU A 51 9.32 -12.77 -11.94
CA LEU A 51 8.61 -11.49 -11.85
C LEU A 51 9.56 -10.33 -11.60
N ARG A 52 10.57 -10.51 -10.74
CA ARG A 52 11.59 -9.48 -10.49
C ARG A 52 12.48 -9.22 -11.68
N GLN A 53 12.89 -10.26 -12.40
CA GLN A 53 13.68 -10.09 -13.62
C GLN A 53 12.87 -9.31 -14.66
N PHE A 54 11.62 -9.72 -14.91
CA PHE A 54 10.70 -8.98 -15.78
C PHE A 54 10.53 -7.52 -15.34
N TYR A 55 10.37 -7.29 -14.03
CA TYR A 55 10.22 -5.95 -13.46
C TYR A 55 11.44 -5.07 -13.72
N ILE A 56 12.64 -5.57 -13.41
CA ILE A 56 13.90 -4.85 -13.62
C ILE A 56 14.10 -4.55 -15.10
N ASP A 57 13.90 -5.53 -15.97
CA ASP A 57 14.07 -5.38 -17.42
C ASP A 57 13.07 -4.39 -18.02
N THR A 58 11.88 -4.25 -17.42
CA THR A 58 10.81 -3.36 -17.90
C THR A 58 10.97 -1.93 -17.38
N TYR A 59 11.29 -1.76 -16.09
CA TYR A 59 11.23 -0.46 -15.40
C TYR A 59 12.59 0.17 -15.14
N HIS A 60 13.68 -0.59 -15.24
CA HIS A 60 15.04 -0.14 -14.90
C HIS A 60 15.13 0.53 -13.53
N ASP A 61 14.45 -0.08 -12.57
CA ASP A 61 14.29 0.43 -11.22
C ASP A 61 15.56 0.16 -10.39
N LYS A 62 16.30 1.23 -10.09
CA LYS A 62 17.55 1.15 -9.33
C LYS A 62 17.34 0.62 -7.91
N PHE A 63 16.14 0.73 -7.35
CA PHE A 63 15.85 0.19 -6.03
C PHE A 63 15.97 -1.34 -5.97
N PHE A 64 15.86 -2.02 -7.12
CA PHE A 64 15.87 -3.47 -7.21
C PHE A 64 16.99 -4.05 -8.09
N GLU A 65 17.70 -3.21 -8.87
CA GLU A 65 18.90 -3.60 -9.63
C GLU A 65 20.13 -3.80 -8.73
N GLU A 66 20.25 -2.99 -7.69
CA GLU A 66 21.37 -3.00 -6.75
C GLU A 66 20.88 -3.37 -5.34
N PRO A 67 21.80 -3.75 -4.41
CA PRO A 67 21.44 -3.88 -3.01
C PRO A 67 20.75 -2.62 -2.49
N PRO A 68 19.62 -2.75 -1.79
CA PRO A 68 18.81 -1.60 -1.41
C PRO A 68 19.59 -0.64 -0.52
N ALA A 69 19.55 0.65 -0.84
CA ALA A 69 20.10 1.68 0.02
C ALA A 69 19.49 1.58 1.43
N PRO A 70 20.22 1.92 2.52
CA PRO A 70 19.75 1.70 3.89
C PRO A 70 18.36 2.29 4.20
N TRP A 71 18.03 3.45 3.64
CA TRP A 71 16.72 4.08 3.81
C TRP A 71 15.61 3.33 3.06
N PHE A 72 15.90 2.78 1.88
CA PHE A 72 14.93 2.01 1.10
C PHE A 72 14.74 0.62 1.72
N TYR A 73 15.82 0.01 2.21
CA TYR A 73 15.74 -1.20 3.01
C TYR A 73 14.78 -1.04 4.20
N PHE A 74 14.82 0.11 4.88
CA PHE A 74 13.87 0.42 5.94
C PHE A 74 12.41 0.51 5.45
N PHE A 75 12.17 1.02 4.25
CA PHE A 75 10.83 1.01 3.63
C PHE A 75 10.36 -0.41 3.31
N ILE A 76 11.24 -1.29 2.85
CA ILE A 76 10.90 -2.71 2.65
C ILE A 76 10.56 -3.38 4.00
N LEU A 77 11.29 -3.07 5.07
CA LEU A 77 10.96 -3.56 6.42
C LEU A 77 9.59 -3.06 6.88
N MET A 78 9.30 -1.79 6.63
CA MET A 78 7.99 -1.20 6.90
C MET A 78 6.87 -1.91 6.13
N GLU A 79 7.10 -2.27 4.87
CA GLU A 79 6.14 -3.05 4.09
C GLU A 79 5.91 -4.43 4.70
N LEU A 80 6.99 -5.14 5.04
CA LEU A 80 6.92 -6.50 5.57
C LEU A 80 6.30 -6.56 6.98
N PHE A 81 6.71 -5.67 7.89
CA PHE A 81 6.35 -5.73 9.30
C PHE A 81 5.14 -4.88 9.68
N TYR A 82 4.77 -3.89 8.86
CA TYR A 82 3.60 -3.05 9.11
C TYR A 82 2.54 -3.15 8.00
N HIS A 83 2.90 -2.95 6.72
CA HIS A 83 1.90 -3.00 5.65
C HIS A 83 1.26 -4.38 5.50
N VAL A 84 2.03 -5.46 5.54
CA VAL A 84 1.48 -6.82 5.40
C VAL A 84 0.49 -7.16 6.52
N PRO A 85 0.83 -7.06 7.83
CA PRO A 85 -0.12 -7.38 8.89
C PRO A 85 -1.39 -6.52 8.84
N VAL A 86 -1.25 -5.22 8.56
CA VAL A 86 -2.40 -4.31 8.45
C VAL A 86 -3.25 -4.64 7.22
N SER A 87 -2.64 -4.99 6.09
CA SER A 87 -3.36 -5.36 4.86
C SER A 87 -4.17 -6.65 5.05
N VAL A 88 -3.58 -7.66 5.68
CA VAL A 88 -4.27 -8.92 6.00
C VAL A 88 -5.45 -8.67 6.95
N TRP A 89 -5.23 -7.86 8.00
CA TRP A 89 -6.32 -7.45 8.90
C TRP A 89 -7.39 -6.65 8.15
N ALA A 90 -7.00 -5.73 7.27
CA ALA A 90 -7.89 -4.86 6.52
C ALA A 90 -8.83 -5.64 5.60
N LEU A 91 -8.38 -6.75 5.00
CA LEU A 91 -9.27 -7.64 4.23
C LEU A 91 -10.46 -8.12 5.07
N GLY A 92 -10.20 -8.58 6.29
CA GLY A 92 -11.24 -8.97 7.24
C GLY A 92 -12.07 -7.79 7.74
N GLY A 93 -11.39 -6.69 8.11
CA GLY A 93 -12.01 -5.46 8.62
C GLY A 93 -12.97 -4.82 7.62
N LEU A 94 -12.55 -4.68 6.37
CA LEU A 94 -13.39 -4.15 5.29
C LEU A 94 -14.58 -5.06 5.03
N LYS A 95 -14.39 -6.39 4.98
CA LYS A 95 -15.47 -7.35 4.76
C LYS A 95 -16.57 -7.25 5.83
N ARG A 96 -16.18 -7.06 7.10
CA ARG A 96 -17.11 -6.96 8.23
C ARG A 96 -17.56 -5.54 8.60
N ASP A 97 -17.12 -4.53 7.84
CA ASP A 97 -17.36 -3.10 8.13
C ASP A 97 -16.91 -2.69 9.55
N ASP A 98 -15.69 -3.10 9.91
CA ASP A 98 -15.16 -2.91 11.25
C ASP A 98 -14.98 -1.41 11.58
N PRO A 99 -15.42 -0.94 12.77
CA PRO A 99 -15.32 0.46 13.16
C PRO A 99 -13.87 0.97 13.22
N LEU A 100 -12.87 0.11 13.37
CA LEU A 100 -11.45 0.48 13.41
C LEU A 100 -10.82 0.61 12.02
N VAL A 101 -11.52 0.26 10.93
CA VAL A 101 -10.99 0.41 9.55
C VAL A 101 -10.44 1.81 9.31
N PRO A 102 -11.16 2.92 9.65
CA PRO A 102 -10.62 4.25 9.44
C PRO A 102 -9.36 4.58 10.24
N VAL A 103 -9.14 3.95 11.39
CA VAL A 103 -7.92 4.18 12.16
C VAL A 103 -6.72 3.54 11.46
N HIS A 104 -6.83 2.26 11.11
CA HIS A 104 -5.74 1.51 10.50
C HIS A 104 -5.42 1.98 9.08
N LEU A 105 -6.44 2.21 8.25
CA LEU A 105 -6.23 2.63 6.86
C LEU A 105 -5.74 4.08 6.76
N LEU A 106 -5.98 4.94 7.77
CA LEU A 106 -5.39 6.28 7.80
C LEU A 106 -3.87 6.21 7.92
N ILE A 107 -3.38 5.42 8.88
CA ILE A 107 -1.93 5.28 9.12
C ILE A 107 -1.29 4.58 7.92
N PHE A 108 -1.90 3.49 7.44
CA PHE A 108 -1.45 2.81 6.22
C PHE A 108 -1.38 3.76 5.03
N GLY A 109 -2.47 4.46 4.72
CA GLY A 109 -2.54 5.33 3.54
C GLY A 109 -1.53 6.46 3.59
N LEU A 110 -1.34 7.07 4.77
CA LEU A 110 -0.35 8.13 4.97
C LEU A 110 1.07 7.61 4.78
N GLN A 111 1.40 6.46 5.38
CA GLN A 111 2.72 5.87 5.24
C GLN A 111 3.01 5.47 3.80
N ALA A 112 2.09 4.75 3.14
CA ALA A 112 2.21 4.34 1.75
C ALA A 112 2.35 5.55 0.80
N PHE A 113 1.62 6.64 1.06
CA PHE A 113 1.78 7.89 0.33
C PHE A 113 3.20 8.46 0.49
N LEU A 114 3.70 8.56 1.74
CA LEU A 114 5.01 9.17 2.01
C LEU A 114 6.15 8.35 1.45
N THR A 115 6.21 7.03 1.70
CA THR A 115 7.30 6.17 1.21
C THR A 115 7.33 6.16 -0.32
N SER A 116 6.17 6.00 -0.97
CA SER A 116 6.07 6.00 -2.43
C SER A 116 6.42 7.35 -3.05
N THR A 117 6.06 8.46 -2.38
CA THR A 117 6.43 9.81 -2.83
C THR A 117 7.93 10.03 -2.72
N VAL A 118 8.58 9.59 -1.64
CA VAL A 118 10.04 9.65 -1.51
C VAL A 118 10.71 8.87 -2.62
N CYS A 119 10.23 7.66 -2.94
CA CYS A 119 10.74 6.88 -4.07
C CYS A 119 10.57 7.62 -5.40
N LEU A 120 9.43 8.26 -5.66
CA LEU A 120 9.24 9.07 -6.86
C LEU A 120 10.19 10.28 -6.93
N VAL A 121 10.37 11.00 -5.83
CA VAL A 121 11.32 12.12 -5.76
C VAL A 121 12.73 11.64 -6.12
N GLU A 122 13.13 10.49 -5.60
CA GLU A 122 14.43 9.88 -5.89
C GLU A 122 14.53 9.39 -7.35
N VAL A 123 13.49 8.77 -7.91
CA VAL A 123 13.43 8.41 -9.34
C VAL A 123 13.74 9.61 -10.24
N TRP A 124 13.16 10.77 -9.90
CA TRP A 124 13.37 11.98 -10.68
C TRP A 124 14.76 12.60 -10.46
N SER A 125 15.44 12.28 -9.36
CA SER A 125 16.83 12.69 -9.07
C SER A 125 17.87 11.91 -9.89
N TRP A 126 17.56 10.71 -10.39
CA TRP A 126 18.51 9.85 -11.11
C TRP A 126 19.10 10.49 -12.38
N ALA A 127 20.40 10.75 -12.41
CA ALA A 127 21.06 11.35 -13.60
C ALA A 127 21.29 10.36 -14.74
N ASP A 128 21.31 9.06 -14.43
CA ASP A 128 21.63 7.93 -15.31
C ASP A 128 20.40 7.28 -15.96
N ARG A 129 19.24 7.92 -15.88
CA ARG A 129 17.99 7.47 -16.52
C ARG A 129 17.40 8.55 -17.41
N THR A 130 16.93 8.13 -18.58
CA THR A 130 16.23 9.01 -19.52
C THR A 130 14.89 9.47 -18.93
N VAL A 131 14.36 10.59 -19.43
CA VAL A 131 13.03 11.08 -19.03
C VAL A 131 11.94 10.03 -19.29
N ALA A 132 12.02 9.31 -20.40
CA ALA A 132 11.07 8.26 -20.75
C ALA A 132 11.10 7.09 -19.72
N GLN A 133 12.28 6.65 -19.30
CA GLN A 133 12.41 5.62 -18.24
C GLN A 133 11.82 6.10 -16.91
N LYS A 134 12.12 7.34 -16.50
CA LYS A 134 11.55 7.95 -15.29
C LYS A 134 10.03 8.06 -15.35
N GLN A 135 9.48 8.43 -16.51
CA GLN A 135 8.04 8.47 -16.73
C GLN A 135 7.42 7.08 -16.65
N ASN A 136 8.06 6.05 -17.24
CA ASN A 136 7.56 4.69 -17.23
C ASN A 136 7.40 4.14 -15.79
N ILE A 137 8.45 4.25 -14.96
CA ILE A 137 8.35 3.85 -13.55
C ILE A 137 7.41 4.77 -12.75
N SER A 138 7.30 6.05 -13.10
CA SER A 138 6.34 6.96 -12.46
C SER A 138 4.89 6.56 -12.74
N MET A 139 4.58 5.98 -13.91
CA MET A 139 3.24 5.46 -14.22
C MET A 139 2.91 4.21 -13.38
N LEU A 140 3.92 3.49 -12.91
CA LEU A 140 3.75 2.38 -11.98
C LEU A 140 3.56 2.88 -10.54
N TYR A 141 4.41 3.78 -10.04
CA TYR A 141 4.39 4.27 -8.66
C TYR A 141 3.28 5.30 -8.39
N GLY A 142 2.95 6.12 -9.38
CA GLY A 142 1.95 7.19 -9.28
C GLY A 142 0.58 6.71 -8.79
N PRO A 143 0.03 5.61 -9.30
CA PRO A 143 -1.20 5.01 -8.76
C PRO A 143 -1.13 4.67 -7.26
N TYR A 144 0.00 4.16 -6.76
CA TYR A 144 0.18 3.87 -5.33
C TYR A 144 0.17 5.15 -4.48
N VAL A 145 0.87 6.19 -4.95
CA VAL A 145 0.87 7.52 -4.30
C VAL A 145 -0.55 8.10 -4.26
N ALA A 146 -1.24 8.10 -5.40
CA ALA A 146 -2.60 8.62 -5.50
C ALA A 146 -3.58 7.84 -4.61
N LEU A 147 -3.49 6.51 -4.60
CA LEU A 147 -4.34 5.67 -3.76
C LEU A 147 -4.06 5.87 -2.28
N GLY A 148 -2.79 5.93 -1.87
CA GLY A 148 -2.40 6.20 -0.48
C GLY A 148 -2.94 7.54 0.03
N ALA A 149 -2.76 8.60 -0.76
CA ALA A 149 -3.30 9.93 -0.45
C ALA A 149 -4.84 9.93 -0.34
N PHE A 150 -5.51 9.30 -1.32
CA PHE A 150 -6.97 9.20 -1.33
C PHE A 150 -7.49 8.41 -0.12
N MET A 151 -6.86 7.28 0.20
CA MET A 151 -7.21 6.45 1.36
C MET A 151 -7.03 7.23 2.67
N ALA A 152 -5.91 7.92 2.85
CA ALA A 152 -5.66 8.73 4.03
C ALA A 152 -6.72 9.83 4.21
N LEU A 153 -7.04 10.57 3.15
CA LEU A 153 -8.07 11.62 3.19
C LEU A 153 -9.46 11.04 3.48
N ASP A 154 -9.85 9.96 2.82
CA ASP A 154 -11.14 9.30 3.07
C ASP A 154 -11.26 8.86 4.53
N MET A 155 -10.23 8.20 5.07
CA MET A 155 -10.24 7.74 6.46
C MET A 155 -10.25 8.89 7.47
N PHE A 156 -9.52 9.98 7.19
CA PHE A 156 -9.54 11.19 8.00
C PHE A 156 -10.96 11.77 8.10
N PHE A 157 -11.67 11.92 6.96
CA PHE A 157 -13.02 12.45 6.96
C PHE A 157 -14.03 11.52 7.67
N ARG A 158 -13.89 10.20 7.52
CA ARG A 158 -14.71 9.22 8.26
C ARG A 158 -14.51 9.34 9.76
N LEU A 159 -13.26 9.41 10.23
CA LEU A 159 -12.94 9.59 11.65
C LEU A 159 -13.46 10.92 12.18
N ARG A 160 -13.17 12.02 11.49
CA ARG A 160 -13.64 13.36 11.86
C ARG A 160 -15.16 13.39 12.03
N THR A 161 -15.90 12.80 11.09
CA THR A 161 -17.36 12.75 11.15
C THR A 161 -17.86 12.02 12.39
N ARG A 162 -17.27 10.86 12.71
CA ARG A 162 -17.63 10.07 13.90
C ARG A 162 -17.34 10.81 15.20
N LEU A 163 -16.18 11.47 15.29
CA LEU A 163 -15.79 12.24 16.48
C LEU A 163 -16.68 13.46 16.70
N LEU A 164 -17.00 14.21 15.64
CA LEU A 164 -17.87 15.38 15.74
C LEU A 164 -19.33 15.01 16.08
N VAL A 165 -19.82 13.85 15.61
CA VAL A 165 -21.14 13.34 16.01
C VAL A 165 -21.16 12.94 17.48
N LYS A 166 -20.08 12.33 17.98
CA LYS A 166 -19.97 11.96 19.41
C LYS A 166 -19.99 13.20 20.30
N SER A 167 -19.24 14.24 19.95
CA SER A 167 -19.19 15.51 20.71
C SER A 167 -20.53 16.24 20.84
N LYS A 168 -21.51 15.98 19.95
CA LYS A 168 -22.86 16.59 20.03
C LYS A 168 -23.82 15.82 20.92
N LYS A 169 -23.48 14.58 21.32
CA LYS A 169 -24.34 13.69 22.11
C LYS A 169 -23.94 13.65 23.60
N GLU A 170 -22.79 14.20 23.94
CA GLU A 170 -22.30 14.45 25.30
C GLU A 170 -22.67 15.88 25.71
#